data_AF-A0A9D1XU74-F1
#
_entry.id   AF-A0A9D1XU74-F1
#
_cell.length_a   1.000
_cell.length_b   1.000
_cell.length_c   1.000
_cell.angle_alpha   90.00
_cell.angle_beta   90.00
_cell.angle_gamma   90.00
#
_symmetry.space_group_name_H-M   'P 1'
#
loop_
_entity.id
_entity.type
_entity.pdbx_description
1 polymer ?
#
loop_
_entity_poly.entity_id
_entity_poly.type
_entity_poly.pdbx_seq_one_letter_code
_entity_poly.pdbx_strand_id
1 'polypeptide(L)'
;MVKNLRFWGTSAGEGTPTPFCECDICRTARAVGGPELRLRSSFRIDEETMLDIGADFNAAALKMGETLFGLKNVLYTHTHEDHFNYMMIWTRYVARKKPDFPLNIYFVDKAYDILDKFYFTSPVTSGREGYTRSSDVNFVRLEFLREYDIGGHRVTPLRGNHATAFEDNSANYLIKLADGRRLYYGLDTGYYLDETFEYLAGQKLDILISECTMPILTDDGRNSNGHMNLHTFLRCAERLYKQGTIDERTRVYLTHIAPIGTTHAGLCEYIAGLKLPYRLMVAYDGLAIDG
;
A
#
# COMPACT_ATOMS: atom_id res chain seq x y z
N MET A 1 -11.57 16.77 12.57
CA MET A 1 -11.35 15.36 12.18
C MET A 1 -10.47 15.37 10.94
N VAL A 2 -9.31 14.75 11.01
CA VAL A 2 -8.31 14.74 9.93
C VAL A 2 -8.80 13.79 8.86
N LYS A 3 -9.35 14.34 7.76
CA LYS A 3 -9.81 13.60 6.59
C LYS A 3 -8.68 13.49 5.57
N ASN A 4 -7.54 12.93 5.96
CA ASN A 4 -6.35 13.04 5.12
C ASN A 4 -5.81 11.66 4.77
N LEU A 5 -6.18 11.25 3.56
CA LEU A 5 -5.42 10.33 2.73
C LEU A 5 -3.92 10.62 2.89
N ARG A 6 -3.15 9.71 3.47
CA ARG A 6 -1.75 9.97 3.85
C ARG A 6 -0.87 8.74 3.66
N PHE A 7 0.30 8.97 3.08
CA PHE A 7 1.35 7.96 2.98
C PHE A 7 2.07 7.82 4.32
N TRP A 8 1.91 6.68 5.00
CA TRP A 8 2.61 6.39 6.25
C TRP A 8 4.00 5.79 5.99
N GLY A 9 4.15 5.10 4.88
CA GLY A 9 5.42 4.67 4.33
C GLY A 9 5.33 4.53 2.81
N THR A 10 6.49 4.63 2.15
CA THR A 10 6.58 4.72 0.69
C THR A 10 7.70 3.88 0.08
N SER A 11 8.40 3.07 0.89
CA SER A 11 9.44 2.16 0.41
C SER A 11 8.86 0.81 0.02
N ALA A 12 9.62 0.09 -0.79
CA ALA A 12 9.45 -1.35 -0.96
C ALA A 12 9.89 -2.11 0.32
N GLY A 13 9.89 -3.45 0.25
CA GLY A 13 10.05 -4.31 1.42
C GLY A 13 11.37 -4.22 2.18
N GLU A 14 12.43 -3.68 1.58
CA GLU A 14 13.72 -3.49 2.25
C GLU A 14 13.80 -2.22 3.12
N GLY A 15 12.93 -1.23 2.87
CA GLY A 15 13.05 0.11 3.44
C GLY A 15 14.21 0.93 2.82
N THR A 16 14.11 2.26 2.88
CA THR A 16 15.17 3.16 2.40
C THR A 16 15.54 4.17 3.47
N PRO A 17 16.79 4.20 3.96
CA PRO A 17 17.89 3.30 3.64
C PRO A 17 17.67 1.89 4.20
N THR A 18 18.11 0.87 3.46
CA THR A 18 18.14 -0.50 3.99
C THR A 18 19.25 -0.61 5.05
N PRO A 19 18.99 -1.16 6.25
CA PRO A 19 19.96 -1.14 7.36
C PRO A 19 21.31 -1.79 7.05
N PHE A 20 21.34 -2.83 6.22
CA PHE A 20 22.54 -3.58 5.85
C PHE A 20 23.15 -3.16 4.50
N CYS A 21 22.69 -2.06 3.91
CA CYS A 21 23.14 -1.60 2.61
C CYS A 21 24.02 -0.34 2.70
N GLU A 22 25.11 -0.32 1.93
CA GLU A 22 26.07 0.79 1.83
C GLU A 22 26.15 1.37 0.42
N CYS A 23 25.16 1.09 -0.45
CA CYS A 23 25.11 1.69 -1.78
C CYS A 23 24.92 3.21 -1.72
N ASP A 24 25.23 3.90 -2.82
CA ASP A 24 25.17 5.36 -2.89
C ASP A 24 23.77 5.93 -2.59
N ILE A 25 22.70 5.22 -2.94
CA ILE A 25 21.33 5.64 -2.65
C ILE A 25 21.07 5.59 -1.13
N CYS A 26 21.44 4.49 -0.46
CA CYS A 26 21.27 4.36 0.98
C CYS A 26 22.18 5.34 1.75
N ARG A 27 23.41 5.57 1.29
CA ARG A 27 24.31 6.58 1.86
C ARG A 27 23.75 7.98 1.71
N THR A 28 23.26 8.32 0.53
CA THR A 28 22.57 9.60 0.26
C THR A 28 21.36 9.77 1.17
N ALA A 29 20.51 8.74 1.29
CA ALA A 29 19.34 8.81 2.14
C ALA A 29 19.68 9.07 3.61
N ARG A 30 20.72 8.42 4.15
CA ARG A 30 21.22 8.68 5.52
C ARG A 30 21.76 10.10 5.67
N ALA A 31 22.49 10.61 4.67
CA ALA A 31 23.14 11.91 4.72
C ALA A 31 22.16 13.09 4.55
N VAL A 32 21.17 12.95 3.65
CA VAL A 32 20.24 14.01 3.27
C VAL A 32 18.99 14.01 4.15
N GLY A 33 18.48 12.83 4.53
CA GLY A 33 17.25 12.72 5.29
C GLY A 33 16.00 13.09 4.48
N GLY A 34 14.95 13.56 5.16
CA GLY A 34 13.74 14.06 4.50
C GLY A 34 13.04 13.00 3.62
N PRO A 35 12.58 13.37 2.40
CA PRO A 35 11.94 12.45 1.45
C PRO A 35 12.78 11.26 0.99
N GLU A 36 14.10 11.29 1.20
CA GLU A 36 14.97 10.14 0.93
C GLU A 36 14.78 9.02 1.97
N LEU A 37 14.29 9.34 3.17
CA LEU A 37 13.96 8.36 4.21
C LEU A 37 12.53 7.83 4.01
N ARG A 38 12.42 6.54 3.68
CA ARG A 38 11.16 5.85 3.39
C ARG A 38 10.99 4.62 4.27
N LEU A 39 9.92 4.59 5.04
CA LEU A 39 9.41 3.42 5.74
C LEU A 39 8.68 2.50 4.75
N ARG A 40 8.52 1.22 5.07
CA ARG A 40 7.76 0.25 4.26
C ARG A 40 6.34 0.71 3.99
N SER A 41 5.83 0.38 2.81
CA SER A 41 4.60 0.95 2.29
C SER A 41 3.39 0.72 3.19
N SER A 42 2.67 1.80 3.43
CA SER A 42 1.41 1.80 4.17
C SER A 42 0.67 3.10 3.89
N PHE A 43 -0.65 3.04 3.80
CA PHE A 43 -1.47 4.18 3.42
C PHE A 43 -2.69 4.32 4.31
N ARG A 44 -2.85 5.51 4.90
CA ARG A 44 -4.00 5.85 5.74
C ARG A 44 -5.07 6.49 4.88
N ILE A 45 -6.28 5.93 4.89
CA ILE A 45 -7.41 6.51 4.16
C ILE A 45 -8.03 7.64 5.00
N ASP A 46 -8.30 7.36 6.27
CA ASP A 46 -8.84 8.29 7.25
C ASP A 46 -8.54 7.82 8.68
N GLU A 47 -9.17 8.40 9.71
CA GLU A 47 -8.97 8.01 11.11
C GLU A 47 -9.36 6.55 11.39
N GLU A 48 -10.27 5.94 10.63
CA GLU A 48 -10.83 4.63 10.92
C GLU A 48 -10.32 3.52 9.98
N THR A 49 -9.73 3.86 8.84
CA THR A 49 -9.39 2.90 7.77
C THR A 49 -7.95 3.07 7.25
N MET A 50 -7.23 1.94 7.13
CA MET A 50 -5.84 1.88 6.68
C MET A 50 -5.61 0.71 5.71
N LEU A 51 -4.74 0.92 4.73
CA LEU A 51 -4.24 -0.10 3.82
C LEU A 51 -2.81 -0.46 4.23
N ASP A 52 -2.60 -1.75 4.49
CA ASP A 52 -1.35 -2.35 4.99
C ASP A 52 -0.82 -1.77 6.31
N ILE A 53 -0.33 -2.66 7.17
CA ILE A 53 0.38 -2.32 8.41
C ILE A 53 1.54 -3.30 8.53
N GLY A 54 2.68 -2.89 7.98
CA GLY A 54 3.92 -3.65 7.95
C GLY A 54 4.82 -3.41 9.17
N ALA A 55 6.06 -3.87 9.07
CA ALA A 55 7.03 -3.85 10.16
C ALA A 55 7.32 -2.48 10.77
N ASP A 56 7.17 -1.41 9.99
CA ASP A 56 7.49 -0.05 10.41
C ASP A 56 6.35 0.67 11.12
N PHE A 57 5.20 0.04 11.39
CA PHE A 57 3.99 0.73 11.87
C PHE A 57 4.19 1.60 13.13
N ASN A 58 5.00 1.13 14.09
CA ASN A 58 5.31 1.90 15.29
C ASN A 58 6.16 3.12 14.95
N ALA A 59 7.19 2.95 14.11
CA ALA A 59 8.04 4.05 13.66
C ALA A 59 7.26 5.06 12.81
N ALA A 60 6.34 4.58 11.96
CA ALA A 60 5.44 5.42 11.18
C ALA A 60 4.51 6.25 12.08
N ALA A 61 3.84 5.63 13.07
CA ALA A 61 3.00 6.35 14.03
C ALA A 61 3.78 7.44 14.77
N LEU A 62 5.00 7.13 15.23
CA LEU A 62 5.90 8.09 15.87
C LEU A 62 6.31 9.23 14.93
N LYS A 63 6.71 8.91 13.69
CA LYS A 63 7.11 9.88 12.66
C LYS A 63 5.97 10.82 12.28
N MET A 64 4.75 10.30 12.16
CA MET A 64 3.56 11.09 11.83
C MET A 64 2.99 11.87 13.02
N GLY A 65 3.37 11.51 14.25
CA GLY A 65 2.76 12.05 15.47
C GLY A 65 1.28 11.66 15.60
N GLU A 66 0.90 10.50 15.04
CA GLU A 66 -0.48 10.04 14.94
C GLU A 66 -0.74 8.80 15.79
N THR A 67 -2.00 8.60 16.18
CA THR A 67 -2.45 7.45 16.96
C THR A 67 -3.23 6.47 16.10
N LEU A 68 -3.11 5.19 16.41
CA LEU A 68 -3.97 4.13 15.86
C LEU A 68 -5.24 3.90 16.73
N PHE A 69 -5.50 4.72 17.74
CA PHE A 69 -6.63 4.53 18.67
C PHE A 69 -8.00 4.50 17.95
N GLY A 70 -8.21 5.36 16.95
CA GLY A 70 -9.46 5.40 16.18
C GLY A 70 -9.56 4.33 15.08
N LEU A 71 -8.50 3.56 14.83
CA LEU A 71 -8.43 2.63 13.71
C LEU A 71 -9.39 1.44 13.93
N LYS A 72 -10.30 1.23 12.98
CA LYS A 72 -11.28 0.14 12.99
C LYS A 72 -11.08 -0.86 11.88
N ASN A 73 -10.47 -0.46 10.76
CA ASN A 73 -10.39 -1.28 9.55
C ASN A 73 -8.97 -1.28 8.99
N VAL A 74 -8.39 -2.46 8.80
CA VAL A 74 -7.10 -2.65 8.13
C VAL A 74 -7.28 -3.64 6.99
N LEU A 75 -7.09 -3.17 5.76
CA LEU A 75 -7.13 -4.03 4.58
C LEU A 75 -5.71 -4.35 4.17
N TYR A 76 -5.37 -5.63 4.13
CA TYR A 76 -4.06 -6.08 3.69
C TYR A 76 -4.08 -6.40 2.20
N THR A 77 -3.08 -5.92 1.46
CA THR A 77 -2.90 -6.25 0.05
C THR A 77 -2.49 -7.72 -0.08
N HIS A 78 -1.49 -8.17 0.68
CA HIS A 78 -1.00 -9.53 0.64
C HIS A 78 -0.22 -9.88 1.93
N THR A 79 0.34 -11.08 1.99
CA THR A 79 0.84 -11.67 3.24
C THR A 79 2.33 -11.47 3.53
N HIS A 80 3.08 -10.77 2.67
CA HIS A 80 4.50 -10.49 2.94
C HIS A 80 4.70 -9.61 4.18
N GLU A 81 5.83 -9.81 4.86
CA GLU A 81 6.16 -9.23 6.16
C GLU A 81 6.28 -7.70 6.19
N ASP A 82 6.54 -7.10 5.03
CA ASP A 82 6.60 -5.66 4.84
C ASP A 82 5.22 -5.02 4.69
N HIS A 83 4.17 -5.81 4.46
CA HIS A 83 2.77 -5.37 4.41
C HIS A 83 1.98 -5.82 5.64
N PHE A 84 2.24 -7.02 6.16
CA PHE A 84 1.53 -7.61 7.30
C PHE A 84 2.45 -7.86 8.50
N ASN A 85 2.23 -7.10 9.57
CA ASN A 85 2.89 -7.32 10.86
C ASN A 85 1.91 -7.68 11.98
N TYR A 86 1.87 -8.96 12.35
CA TYR A 86 1.04 -9.49 13.43
C TYR A 86 1.36 -8.93 14.82
N MET A 87 2.55 -8.35 15.05
CA MET A 87 2.92 -7.76 16.34
C MET A 87 1.97 -6.62 16.73
N MET A 88 1.37 -5.95 15.75
CA MET A 88 0.35 -4.91 15.95
C MET A 88 -0.83 -5.40 16.81
N ILE A 89 -1.24 -6.67 16.68
CA ILE A 89 -2.31 -7.27 17.49
C ILE A 89 -1.89 -7.30 18.98
N TRP A 90 -0.65 -7.70 19.27
CA TRP A 90 -0.12 -7.67 20.62
C TRP A 90 -0.01 -6.24 21.16
N THR A 91 0.50 -5.30 20.35
CA THR A 91 0.64 -3.89 20.74
C THR A 91 -0.72 -3.27 21.09
N ARG A 92 -1.78 -3.60 20.33
CA ARG A 92 -3.16 -3.23 20.65
C ARG A 92 -3.63 -3.86 21.97
N TYR A 93 -3.37 -5.15 22.17
CA TYR A 93 -3.79 -5.89 23.37
C TYR A 93 -3.18 -5.32 24.66
N VAL A 94 -1.89 -4.97 24.66
CA VAL A 94 -1.19 -4.44 25.86
C VAL A 94 -1.35 -2.94 26.07
N ALA A 95 -2.09 -2.23 25.20
CA ALA A 95 -2.34 -0.81 25.36
C ALA A 95 -3.07 -0.53 26.69
N ARG A 96 -2.53 0.39 27.50
CA ARG A 96 -3.10 0.76 28.81
C ARG A 96 -4.51 1.34 28.71
N LYS A 97 -4.73 2.15 27.68
CA LYS A 97 -6.06 2.65 27.29
C LYS A 97 -6.31 2.14 25.88
N LYS A 98 -7.29 1.25 25.74
CA LYS A 98 -7.64 0.62 24.47
C LYS A 98 -9.03 1.05 23.99
N PRO A 99 -9.27 1.02 22.67
CA PRO A 99 -10.60 1.24 22.12
C PRO A 99 -11.58 0.18 22.63
N ASP A 100 -12.86 0.56 22.77
CA ASP A 100 -13.96 -0.30 23.19
C ASP A 100 -14.68 -0.97 22.00
N PHE A 101 -14.05 -0.93 20.82
CA PHE A 101 -14.51 -1.59 19.60
C PHE A 101 -13.40 -2.50 19.02
N PRO A 102 -13.76 -3.61 18.36
CA PRO A 102 -12.78 -4.49 17.75
C PRO A 102 -12.11 -3.84 16.54
N LEU A 103 -10.86 -4.24 16.27
CA LEU A 103 -10.18 -3.96 15.02
C LEU A 103 -10.58 -5.03 13.98
N ASN A 104 -11.10 -4.63 12.84
CA ASN A 104 -11.38 -5.52 11.72
C ASN A 104 -10.16 -5.58 10.79
N ILE A 105 -9.65 -6.79 10.58
CA ILE A 105 -8.52 -7.11 9.70
C ILE A 105 -9.06 -7.88 8.50
N TYR A 106 -8.85 -7.34 7.31
CA TYR A 106 -9.37 -7.89 6.06
C TYR A 106 -8.23 -8.50 5.24
N PHE A 107 -8.45 -9.74 4.81
CA PHE A 107 -7.61 -10.43 3.83
C PHE A 107 -8.47 -10.89 2.66
N VAL A 108 -7.90 -10.94 1.46
CA VAL A 108 -8.63 -11.32 0.24
C VAL A 108 -8.29 -12.77 -0.12
N ASP A 109 -9.33 -13.57 -0.38
CA ASP A 109 -9.19 -14.94 -0.89
C ASP A 109 -8.23 -15.79 -0.02
N LYS A 110 -7.24 -16.46 -0.63
CA LYS A 110 -6.26 -17.32 0.04
C LYS A 110 -5.32 -16.58 0.99
N ALA A 111 -5.18 -15.25 0.90
CA ALA A 111 -4.36 -14.49 1.84
C ALA A 111 -4.86 -14.66 3.28
N TYR A 112 -6.15 -14.95 3.46
CA TYR A 112 -6.72 -15.23 4.77
C TYR A 112 -6.14 -16.50 5.42
N ASP A 113 -5.67 -17.47 4.63
CA ASP A 113 -5.15 -18.75 5.12
C ASP A 113 -3.84 -18.59 5.92
N ILE A 114 -3.18 -17.42 5.86
CA ILE A 114 -2.06 -17.09 6.75
C ILE A 114 -2.46 -17.19 8.23
N LEU A 115 -3.73 -16.94 8.56
CA LEU A 115 -4.20 -16.99 9.94
C LEU A 115 -4.10 -18.40 10.51
N ASP A 116 -4.43 -19.43 9.73
CA ASP A 116 -4.25 -20.82 10.16
C ASP A 116 -2.76 -21.12 10.41
N LYS A 117 -1.90 -20.84 9.44
CA LYS A 117 -0.47 -21.20 9.50
C LYS A 117 0.34 -20.38 10.49
N PHE A 118 0.14 -19.07 10.49
CA PHE A 118 0.96 -18.17 11.28
C PHE A 118 0.34 -17.90 12.65
N TYR A 119 -0.98 -17.71 12.71
CA TYR A 119 -1.60 -17.23 13.94
C TYR A 119 -2.13 -18.37 14.82
N PHE A 120 -2.76 -19.38 14.26
CA PHE A 120 -3.39 -20.46 15.04
C PHE A 120 -2.49 -21.67 15.27
N THR A 121 -1.51 -21.92 14.40
CA THR A 121 -0.67 -23.14 14.46
C THR A 121 0.81 -22.88 14.71
N SER A 122 1.28 -21.63 14.70
CA SER A 122 2.69 -21.30 14.93
C SER A 122 3.07 -21.33 16.42
N PRO A 123 4.23 -21.89 16.79
CA PRO A 123 4.77 -21.74 18.14
C PRO A 123 4.98 -20.28 18.56
N VAL A 124 5.14 -19.37 17.60
CA VAL A 124 5.32 -17.92 17.85
C VAL A 124 4.09 -17.30 18.53
N THR A 125 2.91 -17.86 18.29
CA THR A 125 1.63 -17.39 18.81
C THR A 125 1.02 -18.27 19.90
N SER A 126 1.70 -19.36 20.29
CA SER A 126 1.26 -20.24 21.38
C SER A 126 1.08 -19.46 22.70
N GLY A 127 -0.07 -19.65 23.37
CA GLY A 127 -0.41 -18.95 24.61
C GLY A 127 -0.86 -17.49 24.43
N ARG A 128 -1.12 -17.07 23.19
CA ARG A 128 -1.55 -15.70 22.83
C ARG A 128 -3.01 -15.61 22.38
N GLU A 129 -3.82 -16.61 22.68
CA GLU A 129 -5.22 -16.73 22.25
C GLU A 129 -6.07 -15.56 22.75
N GLY A 130 -5.67 -14.95 23.87
CA GLY A 130 -6.32 -13.75 24.41
C GLY A 130 -6.22 -12.51 23.51
N TYR A 131 -5.27 -12.45 22.58
CA TYR A 131 -5.02 -11.23 21.78
C TYR A 131 -6.01 -11.07 20.62
N THR A 132 -6.72 -12.14 20.25
CA THR A 132 -7.65 -12.21 19.11
C THR A 132 -9.06 -12.61 19.52
N ARG A 133 -9.44 -12.31 20.77
CA ARG A 133 -10.86 -12.36 21.14
C ARG A 133 -11.64 -11.47 20.18
N SER A 134 -12.82 -11.90 19.76
CA SER A 134 -13.67 -11.13 18.83
C SER A 134 -14.10 -9.77 19.38
N SER A 135 -14.01 -9.56 20.70
CA SER A 135 -14.16 -8.24 21.33
C SER A 135 -13.00 -7.27 21.04
N ASP A 136 -11.85 -7.79 20.61
CA ASP A 136 -10.61 -7.04 20.37
C ASP A 136 -10.21 -7.01 18.89
N VAL A 137 -10.28 -8.14 18.18
CA VAL A 137 -9.90 -8.27 16.77
C VAL A 137 -10.86 -9.21 16.04
N ASN A 138 -11.32 -8.79 14.87
CA ASN A 138 -12.07 -9.62 13.93
C ASN A 138 -11.23 -9.83 12.67
N PHE A 139 -11.18 -11.07 12.19
CA PHE A 139 -10.62 -11.38 10.88
C PHE A 139 -11.74 -11.59 9.88
N VAL A 140 -11.62 -10.97 8.71
CA VAL A 140 -12.65 -10.99 7.67
C VAL A 140 -12.02 -11.40 6.35
N ARG A 141 -12.61 -12.41 5.70
CA ARG A 141 -12.24 -12.81 4.35
C ARG A 141 -13.08 -12.03 3.34
N LEU A 142 -12.40 -11.39 2.40
CA LEU A 142 -12.99 -10.74 1.24
C LEU A 142 -12.80 -11.60 -0.02
N GLU A 143 -13.55 -11.31 -1.06
CA GLU A 143 -13.48 -11.94 -2.37
C GLU A 143 -13.09 -10.91 -3.42
N PHE A 144 -12.31 -11.34 -4.43
CA PHE A 144 -12.02 -10.49 -5.58
C PHE A 144 -13.29 -10.12 -6.34
N LEU A 145 -13.31 -8.92 -6.92
CA LEU A 145 -14.37 -8.37 -7.76
C LEU A 145 -15.72 -8.18 -7.06
N ARG A 146 -15.77 -8.35 -5.73
CA ARG A 146 -16.95 -8.08 -4.91
C ARG A 146 -16.83 -6.74 -4.19
N GLU A 147 -17.87 -5.92 -4.25
CA GLU A 147 -17.93 -4.63 -3.54
C GLU A 147 -18.39 -4.84 -2.08
N TYR A 148 -17.73 -4.16 -1.15
CA TYR A 148 -18.01 -4.16 0.29
C TYR A 148 -18.15 -2.72 0.82
N ASP A 149 -18.99 -2.52 1.84
CA ASP A 149 -19.00 -1.28 2.63
C ASP A 149 -18.07 -1.44 3.84
N ILE A 150 -16.96 -0.68 3.86
CA ILE A 150 -15.95 -0.71 4.92
C ILE A 150 -15.63 0.71 5.32
N GLY A 151 -15.93 1.07 6.58
CA GLY A 151 -15.66 2.41 7.10
C GLY A 151 -16.42 3.53 6.37
N GLY A 152 -17.55 3.24 5.73
CA GLY A 152 -18.28 4.21 4.90
C GLY A 152 -17.67 4.43 3.51
N HIS A 153 -16.75 3.55 3.09
CA HIS A 153 -16.22 3.49 1.73
C HIS A 153 -16.73 2.26 1.01
N ARG A 154 -16.93 2.36 -0.30
CA ARG A 154 -17.20 1.18 -1.13
C ARG A 154 -15.89 0.65 -1.68
N VAL A 155 -15.48 -0.51 -1.20
CA VAL A 155 -14.18 -1.13 -1.51
C VAL A 155 -14.41 -2.36 -2.38
N THR A 156 -13.72 -2.44 -3.51
CA THR A 156 -13.66 -3.63 -4.36
C THR A 156 -12.21 -4.09 -4.47
N PRO A 157 -11.86 -5.28 -3.95
CA PRO A 157 -10.55 -5.88 -4.20
C PRO A 157 -10.44 -6.37 -5.64
N LEU A 158 -9.39 -5.95 -6.35
CA LEU A 158 -9.01 -6.42 -7.68
C LEU A 158 -7.69 -7.21 -7.58
N ARG A 159 -7.42 -8.07 -8.56
CA ARG A 159 -6.19 -8.88 -8.58
C ARG A 159 -4.99 -8.03 -8.99
N GLY A 160 -3.95 -8.02 -8.17
CA GLY A 160 -2.60 -7.63 -8.56
C GLY A 160 -1.85 -8.83 -9.17
N ASN A 161 -0.77 -8.56 -9.91
CA ASN A 161 0.09 -9.58 -10.50
C ASN A 161 1.38 -9.74 -9.68
N HIS A 162 1.17 -10.17 -8.43
CA HIS A 162 2.20 -10.59 -7.48
C HIS A 162 1.70 -11.79 -6.69
N ALA A 163 2.51 -12.84 -6.61
CA ALA A 163 2.15 -14.07 -5.91
C ALA A 163 3.02 -14.24 -4.66
N THR A 164 2.46 -14.85 -3.64
CA THR A 164 3.15 -15.15 -2.38
C THR A 164 3.10 -16.65 -2.09
N ALA A 165 3.52 -17.04 -0.89
CA ALA A 165 3.40 -18.42 -0.44
C ALA A 165 1.93 -18.88 -0.23
N PHE A 166 0.99 -17.94 -0.04
CA PHE A 166 -0.41 -18.24 0.31
C PHE A 166 -1.37 -17.93 -0.85
N GLU A 167 -1.20 -16.78 -1.50
CA GLU A 167 -2.08 -16.30 -2.57
C GLU A 167 -1.37 -16.21 -3.92
N ASP A 168 -2.11 -16.56 -4.98
CA ASP A 168 -1.61 -16.47 -6.36
C ASP A 168 -1.60 -15.01 -6.88
N ASN A 169 -2.32 -14.11 -6.20
CA ASN A 169 -2.45 -12.70 -6.53
C ASN A 169 -2.54 -11.86 -5.25
N SER A 170 -1.77 -10.79 -5.18
CA SER A 170 -1.98 -9.69 -4.25
C SER A 170 -3.34 -9.03 -4.49
N ALA A 171 -3.87 -8.35 -3.48
CA ALA A 171 -5.04 -7.51 -3.60
C ALA A 171 -4.64 -6.06 -3.89
N ASN A 172 -5.30 -5.48 -4.88
CA ASN A 172 -5.34 -4.05 -5.12
C ASN A 172 -6.75 -3.55 -4.84
N TYR A 173 -6.90 -2.28 -4.47
CA TYR A 173 -8.19 -1.79 -3.99
C TYR A 173 -8.71 -0.65 -4.86
N LEU A 174 -9.86 -0.87 -5.52
CA LEU A 174 -10.69 0.22 -6.04
C LEU A 174 -11.63 0.68 -4.93
N ILE A 175 -11.53 1.95 -4.57
CA ILE A 175 -12.22 2.52 -3.42
C ILE A 175 -13.00 3.75 -3.87
N LYS A 176 -14.33 3.70 -3.74
CA LYS A 176 -15.13 4.92 -3.73
C LYS A 176 -15.16 5.44 -2.30
N LEU A 177 -14.42 6.52 -2.08
CA LEU A 177 -14.31 7.21 -0.80
C LEU A 177 -15.67 7.82 -0.41
N ALA A 178 -15.84 8.08 0.89
CA ALA A 178 -17.08 8.61 1.45
C ALA A 178 -17.44 10.00 0.89
N ASP A 179 -16.44 10.77 0.43
CA ASP A 179 -16.63 12.06 -0.24
C ASP A 179 -16.96 11.95 -1.73
N GLY A 180 -17.08 10.73 -2.26
CA GLY A 180 -17.45 10.45 -3.64
C GLY A 180 -16.27 10.26 -4.60
N ARG A 181 -15.04 10.59 -4.18
CA ARG A 181 -13.84 10.38 -5.01
C ARG A 181 -13.57 8.88 -5.22
N ARG A 182 -13.00 8.54 -6.37
CA ARG A 182 -12.53 7.18 -6.68
C ARG A 182 -11.01 7.12 -6.62
N LEU A 183 -10.52 6.25 -5.75
CA LEU A 183 -9.11 5.96 -5.57
C LEU A 183 -8.84 4.52 -6.02
N TYR A 184 -7.75 4.32 -6.78
CA TYR A 184 -7.19 2.98 -6.98
C TYR A 184 -5.84 2.87 -6.29
N TYR A 185 -5.68 1.87 -5.44
CA TYR A 185 -4.44 1.52 -4.74
C TYR A 185 -3.87 0.24 -5.33
N GLY A 186 -2.91 0.37 -6.24
CA GLY A 186 -2.26 -0.72 -6.95
C GLY A 186 -0.78 -0.81 -6.59
N LEU A 187 -0.47 -1.56 -5.55
CA LEU A 187 0.89 -1.91 -5.13
C LEU A 187 1.15 -3.39 -5.38
N ASP A 188 2.42 -3.77 -5.54
CA ASP A 188 2.85 -5.16 -5.72
C ASP A 188 2.03 -5.85 -6.82
N THR A 189 2.17 -5.30 -8.01
CA THR A 189 1.30 -5.54 -9.15
C THR A 189 2.04 -6.06 -10.36
N GLY A 190 3.28 -5.64 -10.63
CA GLY A 190 3.82 -5.71 -11.99
C GLY A 190 2.88 -5.04 -13.01
N TYR A 191 2.99 -5.41 -14.29
CA TYR A 191 1.99 -4.98 -15.27
C TYR A 191 0.64 -5.60 -14.93
N TYR A 192 -0.42 -4.78 -14.93
CA TYR A 192 -1.73 -5.24 -14.47
C TYR A 192 -2.25 -6.37 -15.36
N LEU A 193 -3.01 -7.27 -14.74
CA LEU A 193 -3.74 -8.32 -15.45
C LEU A 193 -4.81 -7.71 -16.36
N ASP A 194 -5.13 -8.40 -17.45
CA ASP A 194 -6.17 -7.94 -18.38
C ASP A 194 -7.53 -7.80 -17.69
N GLU A 195 -7.92 -8.73 -16.81
CA GLU A 195 -9.14 -8.64 -15.99
C GLU A 195 -9.17 -7.36 -15.15
N THR A 196 -8.03 -6.96 -14.58
CA THR A 196 -7.91 -5.74 -13.78
C THR A 196 -8.07 -4.49 -14.64
N PHE A 197 -7.46 -4.46 -15.83
CA PHE A 197 -7.70 -3.39 -16.80
C PHE A 197 -9.15 -3.31 -17.25
N GLU A 198 -9.78 -4.44 -17.52
CA GLU A 198 -11.19 -4.56 -17.94
C GLU A 198 -12.14 -4.07 -16.85
N TYR A 199 -11.90 -4.43 -15.58
CA TYR A 199 -12.72 -3.95 -14.46
C TYR A 199 -12.57 -2.43 -14.25
N LEU A 200 -11.36 -1.91 -14.44
CA LEU A 200 -11.08 -0.48 -14.32
C LEU A 200 -11.59 0.33 -15.53
N ALA A 201 -11.93 -0.30 -16.64
CA ALA A 201 -12.51 0.38 -17.78
C ALA A 201 -13.85 1.02 -17.37
N GLY A 202 -14.02 2.32 -17.67
CA GLY A 202 -15.20 3.09 -17.23
C GLY A 202 -15.17 3.58 -15.78
N GLN A 203 -14.18 3.17 -14.98
CA GLN A 203 -13.94 3.75 -13.64
C GLN A 203 -13.10 5.02 -13.77
N LYS A 204 -13.72 6.19 -13.74
CA LYS A 204 -12.96 7.46 -13.73
C LYS A 204 -12.30 7.67 -12.38
N LEU A 205 -10.98 7.56 -12.32
CA LEU A 205 -10.20 7.72 -11.09
C LEU A 205 -9.88 9.19 -10.84
N ASP A 206 -10.17 9.64 -9.62
CA ASP A 206 -9.66 10.92 -9.12
C ASP A 206 -8.20 10.76 -8.64
N ILE A 207 -7.89 9.57 -8.08
CA ILE A 207 -6.60 9.28 -7.47
C ILE A 207 -6.13 7.89 -7.93
N LEU A 208 -4.90 7.82 -8.43
CA LEU A 208 -4.19 6.57 -8.68
C LEU A 208 -2.94 6.55 -7.79
N ILE A 209 -2.86 5.56 -6.90
CA ILE A 209 -1.65 5.26 -6.14
C ILE A 209 -1.09 3.98 -6.74
N SER A 210 0.09 4.08 -7.34
CA SER A 210 0.75 2.98 -8.03
C SER A 210 2.12 2.71 -7.43
N GLU A 211 2.54 1.45 -7.41
CA GLU A 211 3.94 1.13 -7.17
C GLU A 211 4.84 1.65 -8.31
N CYS A 212 6.11 1.86 -7.97
CA CYS A 212 7.23 1.99 -8.90
C CYS A 212 8.48 1.42 -8.20
N THR A 213 8.39 0.14 -7.81
CA THR A 213 9.37 -0.57 -6.99
C THR A 213 10.79 -0.42 -7.49
N MET A 214 10.99 -0.55 -8.79
CA MET A 214 12.31 -0.50 -9.40
C MET A 214 12.42 0.72 -10.31
N PRO A 215 12.62 1.94 -9.78
CA PRO A 215 12.26 3.18 -10.47
C PRO A 215 12.92 3.33 -11.85
N ILE A 216 14.13 3.89 -11.94
CA ILE A 216 14.78 4.10 -13.24
C ILE A 216 15.76 2.96 -13.49
N LEU A 217 15.34 2.01 -14.32
CA LEU A 217 16.17 0.96 -14.90
C LEU A 217 16.15 1.08 -16.42
N THR A 218 17.13 0.48 -17.10
CA THR A 218 17.13 0.42 -18.58
C THR A 218 15.87 -0.26 -19.09
N ASP A 219 15.17 0.37 -20.04
CA ASP A 219 14.02 -0.23 -20.69
C ASP A 219 14.45 -1.35 -21.64
N ASP A 220 14.04 -2.58 -21.37
CA ASP A 220 14.24 -3.75 -22.22
C ASP A 220 13.06 -4.03 -23.17
N GLY A 221 12.05 -3.16 -23.16
CA GLY A 221 10.85 -3.29 -23.97
C GLY A 221 9.80 -4.25 -23.38
N ARG A 222 10.06 -4.84 -22.21
CA ARG A 222 9.18 -5.86 -21.60
C ARG A 222 8.42 -5.31 -20.41
N ASN A 223 7.26 -5.90 -20.16
CA ASN A 223 6.47 -5.62 -18.99
C ASN A 223 6.96 -6.50 -17.85
N SER A 224 7.25 -5.89 -16.70
CA SER A 224 7.69 -6.59 -15.49
C SER A 224 6.51 -7.27 -14.77
N ASN A 225 6.77 -8.43 -14.17
CA ASN A 225 5.81 -9.16 -13.31
C ASN A 225 6.21 -9.00 -11.83
N GLY A 226 5.26 -9.10 -10.91
CA GLY A 226 5.47 -8.92 -9.47
C GLY A 226 5.63 -7.46 -9.05
N HIS A 227 6.55 -6.75 -9.69
CA HIS A 227 6.88 -5.36 -9.37
C HIS A 227 7.18 -4.54 -10.61
N MET A 228 6.76 -3.27 -10.61
CA MET A 228 6.97 -2.36 -11.74
C MET A 228 8.28 -1.60 -11.65
N ASN A 229 8.94 -1.47 -12.81
CA ASN A 229 9.83 -0.35 -13.09
C ASN A 229 9.06 0.85 -13.68
N LEU A 230 9.69 2.02 -13.77
CA LEU A 230 9.02 3.23 -14.29
C LEU A 230 8.47 3.04 -15.70
N HIS A 231 9.17 2.31 -16.57
CA HIS A 231 8.73 2.04 -17.93
C HIS A 231 7.46 1.17 -17.97
N THR A 232 7.37 0.14 -17.12
CA THR A 232 6.18 -0.70 -16.98
C THR A 232 5.01 0.10 -16.42
N PHE A 233 5.25 0.94 -15.40
CA PHE A 233 4.25 1.86 -14.90
C PHE A 233 3.72 2.80 -15.99
N LEU A 234 4.62 3.42 -16.77
CA LEU A 234 4.21 4.34 -17.85
C LEU A 234 3.34 3.63 -18.90
N ARG A 235 3.61 2.37 -19.23
CA ARG A 235 2.76 1.57 -20.13
C ARG A 235 1.42 1.19 -19.48
N CYS A 236 1.39 0.89 -18.18
CA CYS A 236 0.13 0.71 -17.44
C CYS A 236 -0.70 1.99 -17.52
N ALA A 237 -0.11 3.12 -17.14
CA ALA A 237 -0.78 4.42 -17.15
C ALA A 237 -1.22 4.84 -18.56
N GLU A 238 -0.44 4.53 -19.60
CA GLU A 238 -0.84 4.75 -20.99
C GLU A 238 -2.11 3.97 -21.35
N ARG A 239 -2.20 2.68 -20.98
CA ARG A 239 -3.41 1.87 -21.21
C ARG A 239 -4.60 2.43 -20.42
N LEU A 240 -4.41 2.77 -19.15
CA LEU A 240 -5.45 3.39 -18.31
C LEU A 240 -5.94 4.72 -18.90
N TYR A 241 -5.04 5.53 -19.44
CA TYR A 241 -5.38 6.80 -20.07
C TYR A 241 -6.16 6.60 -21.37
N LYS A 242 -5.69 5.69 -22.24
CA LYS A 242 -6.35 5.35 -23.51
C LYS A 242 -7.77 4.82 -23.31
N GLN A 243 -8.02 4.07 -22.23
CA GLN A 243 -9.35 3.56 -21.89
C GLN A 243 -10.21 4.54 -21.05
N GLY A 244 -9.70 5.74 -20.77
CA GLY A 244 -10.42 6.79 -20.03
C GLY A 244 -10.59 6.54 -18.53
N THR A 245 -9.81 5.62 -17.95
CA THR A 245 -9.77 5.38 -16.50
C THR A 245 -9.05 6.52 -15.77
N ILE A 246 -7.98 7.05 -16.37
CA ILE A 246 -7.28 8.25 -15.88
C ILE A 246 -7.31 9.35 -16.93
N ASP A 247 -7.29 10.62 -16.49
CA ASP A 247 -7.31 11.81 -17.35
C ASP A 247 -6.43 12.94 -16.78
N GLU A 248 -6.53 14.15 -17.33
CA GLU A 248 -5.71 15.30 -16.91
C GLU A 248 -5.98 15.78 -15.48
N ARG A 249 -7.09 15.33 -14.89
CA ARG A 249 -7.52 15.67 -13.53
C ARG A 249 -7.11 14.61 -12.54
N THR A 250 -6.85 13.38 -12.99
CA THR A 250 -6.36 12.30 -12.13
C THR A 250 -5.02 12.68 -11.50
N ARG A 251 -4.94 12.53 -10.18
CA ARG A 251 -3.69 12.67 -9.41
C ARG A 251 -3.05 11.29 -9.26
N VAL A 252 -1.87 11.14 -9.84
CA VAL A 252 -1.11 9.88 -9.86
C VAL A 252 0.09 9.98 -8.92
N TYR A 253 0.24 8.99 -8.04
CA TYR A 253 1.29 8.92 -7.03
C TYR A 253 2.10 7.64 -7.20
N LEU A 254 3.42 7.77 -7.30
CA LEU A 254 4.35 6.64 -7.25
C LEU A 254 4.80 6.39 -5.81
N THR A 255 4.61 5.18 -5.32
CA THR A 255 5.02 4.72 -4.00
C THR A 255 5.67 3.34 -4.10
N HIS A 256 5.93 2.68 -2.97
CA HIS A 256 6.53 1.36 -2.91
C HIS A 256 7.84 1.33 -3.69
N ILE A 257 8.82 2.14 -3.29
CA ILE A 257 10.06 2.39 -4.06
C ILE A 257 11.26 1.77 -3.32
N ALA A 258 11.99 0.90 -4.01
CA ALA A 258 13.24 0.31 -3.53
C ALA A 258 14.43 1.28 -3.71
N PRO A 259 15.51 1.18 -2.91
CA PRO A 259 16.72 1.97 -3.05
C PRO A 259 17.60 1.50 -4.23
N ILE A 260 17.03 1.48 -5.44
CA ILE A 260 17.66 1.04 -6.69
C ILE A 260 17.46 2.06 -7.80
N GLY A 261 18.42 2.17 -8.72
CA GLY A 261 18.33 3.02 -9.92
C GLY A 261 18.59 4.50 -9.66
N THR A 262 17.87 5.13 -8.75
CA THR A 262 18.00 6.57 -8.45
C THR A 262 17.52 6.94 -7.04
N THR A 263 17.88 8.12 -6.56
CA THR A 263 17.38 8.70 -5.30
C THR A 263 15.95 9.25 -5.47
N HIS A 264 15.28 9.63 -4.37
CA HIS A 264 13.99 10.32 -4.47
C HIS A 264 14.13 11.59 -5.31
N ALA A 265 15.14 12.41 -5.04
CA ALA A 265 15.39 13.65 -5.78
C ALA A 265 15.60 13.39 -7.28
N GLY A 266 16.41 12.38 -7.62
CA GLY A 266 16.67 12.03 -9.02
C GLY A 266 15.43 11.50 -9.75
N LEU A 267 14.57 10.73 -9.08
CA LEU A 267 13.30 10.30 -9.66
C LEU A 267 12.34 11.47 -9.89
N CYS A 268 12.25 12.40 -8.94
CA CYS A 268 11.46 13.63 -9.07
C CYS A 268 11.92 14.48 -10.26
N GLU A 269 13.23 14.68 -10.40
CA GLU A 269 13.81 15.42 -11.53
C GLU A 269 13.50 14.75 -12.87
N TYR A 270 13.67 13.43 -12.95
CA TYR A 270 13.35 12.67 -14.15
C TYR A 270 11.88 12.82 -14.56
N ILE A 271 10.96 12.64 -13.60
CA ILE A 271 9.52 12.76 -13.85
C ILE A 271 9.13 14.19 -14.25
N ALA A 272 9.74 15.22 -13.67
CA ALA A 272 9.50 16.60 -14.05
C ALA A 272 9.88 16.90 -15.51
N GLY A 273 10.81 16.13 -16.09
CA GLY A 273 11.18 16.20 -17.50
C GLY A 273 10.19 15.50 -18.46
N LEU A 274 9.27 14.68 -17.96
CA LEU A 274 8.30 13.95 -18.78
C LEU A 274 7.11 14.82 -19.16
N LYS A 275 6.63 14.67 -20.40
CA LYS A 275 5.37 15.28 -20.86
C LYS A 275 4.25 14.24 -20.76
N LEU A 276 3.53 14.26 -19.66
CA LEU A 276 2.43 13.33 -19.38
C LEU A 276 1.07 14.03 -19.46
N PRO A 277 0.01 13.35 -19.91
CA PRO A 277 -1.33 13.93 -20.00
C PRO A 277 -2.08 13.95 -18.66
N TYR A 278 -1.43 13.55 -17.57
CA TYR A 278 -1.96 13.49 -16.20
C TYR A 278 -0.90 13.96 -15.20
N ARG A 279 -1.32 14.21 -13.95
CA ARG A 279 -0.43 14.73 -12.90
C ARG A 279 0.27 13.59 -12.18
N LEU A 280 1.57 13.43 -12.37
CA LEU A 280 2.39 12.41 -11.72
C LEU A 280 3.27 13.00 -10.62
N MET A 281 3.31 12.37 -9.45
CA MET A 281 4.13 12.77 -8.31
C MET A 281 4.80 11.55 -7.68
N VAL A 282 6.05 11.70 -7.21
CA VAL A 282 6.70 10.71 -6.37
C VAL A 282 6.26 10.93 -4.92
N ALA A 283 5.61 9.94 -4.32
CA ALA A 283 5.21 10.01 -2.92
C ALA A 283 6.43 9.97 -2.00
N TYR A 284 6.27 10.51 -0.79
CA TYR A 284 7.21 10.41 0.33
C TYR A 284 6.43 10.24 1.63
N ASP A 285 7.07 9.72 2.66
CA ASP A 285 6.43 9.49 3.94
C ASP A 285 5.89 10.79 4.55
N GLY A 286 4.62 10.78 4.94
CA GLY A 286 3.91 11.93 5.49
C GLY A 286 3.21 12.80 4.44
N LEU A 287 3.40 12.52 3.15
CA LEU A 287 2.65 13.19 2.09
C LEU A 287 1.14 12.96 2.29
N ALA A 288 0.40 14.05 2.37
CA ALA A 288 -1.06 14.04 2.40
C ALA A 288 -1.63 14.33 1.00
N ILE A 289 -2.72 13.66 0.65
CA ILE A 289 -3.51 13.96 -0.54
C ILE A 289 -4.67 14.85 -0.08
N ASP A 290 -4.45 16.16 -0.10
CA ASP A 290 -5.49 17.14 0.27
C ASP A 290 -6.69 17.08 -0.70
N GLY A 291 -7.86 17.50 -0.22
CA GLY A 291 -9.10 17.60 -1.00
C GLY A 291 -9.06 18.68 -2.07
#